data_AF-A0A965LVJ8-F1
#
_entry.id   AF-A0A965LVJ8-F1
#
_cell.length_a   1.000
_cell.length_b   1.000
_cell.length_c   1.000
_cell.angle_alpha   90.00
_cell.angle_beta   90.00
_cell.angle_gamma   90.00
#
_symmetry.space_group_name_H-M   'P 1'
#
loop_
_entity.id
_entity.type
_entity.pdbx_description
1 polymer ?
#
loop_
_entity_poly.entity_id
_entity_poly.type
_entity_poly.pdbx_seq_one_letter_code
_entity_poly.pdbx_strand_id
1 'polypeptide(L)'
;MIGYKTHWYGKEVEGRFTDIETLFISDVKAMYKKLTPCAHIYFCSPATKQLIKNQSWDSIFAMITDTTFVTIEVTPGMLKHVPPMIRIRAHILLMLDCEDAALLKQTDSIKVVYADYSLYCTTVHNMQQVTPDMYKFDRQ
;
A
#
# COMPACT_ATOMS: atom_id res chain seq x y z
N MET A 1 -8.63 8.75 -2.45
CA MET A 1 -7.98 8.01 -1.34
C MET A 1 -8.67 8.36 -0.03
N ILE A 2 -8.92 7.38 0.85
CA ILE A 2 -9.62 7.51 2.14
C ILE A 2 -8.81 8.45 3.06
N GLY A 3 -9.05 9.76 2.95
CA GLY A 3 -8.24 10.82 3.57
C GLY A 3 -8.75 11.36 4.91
N TYR A 4 -9.83 10.81 5.47
CA TYR A 4 -10.49 11.39 6.65
C TYR A 4 -10.18 10.67 7.97
N LYS A 5 -9.66 9.45 7.92
CA LYS A 5 -9.40 8.63 9.13
C LYS A 5 -7.90 8.52 9.37
N THR A 6 -7.50 8.33 10.63
CA THR A 6 -6.09 8.06 11.01
C THR A 6 -5.71 6.59 10.86
N HIS A 7 -6.70 5.71 11.05
CA HIS A 7 -6.65 4.27 10.81
C HIS A 7 -8.08 3.73 10.67
N TRP A 8 -8.21 2.53 10.11
CA TRP A 8 -9.45 1.76 10.05
C TRP A 8 -9.13 0.27 9.84
N TYR A 9 -10.13 -0.58 9.98
CA TYR A 9 -10.04 -2.01 9.67
C TYR A 9 -10.92 -2.32 8.47
N GLY A 10 -10.51 -3.28 7.66
CA GLY A 10 -11.28 -3.72 6.51
C GLY A 10 -10.61 -4.90 5.84
N LYS A 11 -11.21 -5.39 4.75
CA LYS A 11 -10.51 -6.34 3.90
C LYS A 11 -9.57 -5.58 2.98
N GLU A 12 -8.34 -6.05 2.82
CA GLU A 12 -7.52 -5.59 1.71
C GLU A 12 -8.16 -6.01 0.41
N VAL A 13 -8.23 -5.06 -0.52
CA VAL A 13 -8.85 -5.27 -1.83
C VAL A 13 -7.86 -5.03 -2.97
N GLU A 14 -6.61 -4.67 -2.64
CA GLU A 14 -5.57 -4.31 -3.59
C GLU A 14 -4.28 -5.07 -3.29
N GLY A 15 -3.73 -5.80 -4.26
CA GLY A 15 -2.41 -6.41 -4.13
C GLY A 15 -2.41 -7.83 -3.58
N ARG A 16 -1.25 -8.25 -3.06
CA ARG A 16 -0.95 -9.67 -2.75
C ARG A 16 -1.85 -10.27 -1.66
N PHE A 17 -2.25 -9.47 -0.68
CA PHE A 17 -2.92 -9.94 0.52
C PHE A 17 -4.43 -9.64 0.48
N THR A 18 -4.99 -9.53 -0.73
CA THR A 18 -6.42 -9.38 -1.00
C THR A 18 -7.26 -10.38 -0.17
N ASP A 19 -8.40 -9.92 0.32
CA ASP A 19 -9.36 -10.60 1.20
C ASP A 19 -8.92 -10.85 2.66
N ILE A 20 -7.71 -10.45 3.04
CA ILE A 20 -7.24 -10.54 4.43
C ILE A 20 -7.74 -9.34 5.25
N GLU A 21 -8.21 -9.62 6.47
CA GLU A 21 -8.54 -8.57 7.44
C GLU A 21 -7.29 -7.76 7.79
N THR A 22 -7.36 -6.48 7.51
CA THR A 22 -6.23 -5.56 7.46
C THR A 22 -6.50 -4.34 8.32
N LEU A 23 -5.49 -3.97 9.11
CA LEU A 23 -5.41 -2.67 9.77
C LEU A 23 -4.74 -1.68 8.81
N PHE A 24 -5.50 -0.69 8.33
CA PHE A 24 -4.97 0.38 7.50
C PHE A 24 -4.54 1.56 8.35
N ILE A 25 -3.34 2.07 8.09
CA ILE A 25 -2.72 3.20 8.80
C ILE A 25 -2.41 4.29 7.78
N SER A 26 -3.15 5.39 7.85
CA SER A 26 -2.94 6.60 7.04
C SER A 26 -2.19 7.70 7.80
N ASP A 27 -2.18 7.64 9.13
CA ASP A 27 -1.41 8.54 10.00
C ASP A 27 -0.61 7.72 11.02
N VAL A 28 0.70 7.91 11.06
CA VAL A 28 1.62 7.21 11.99
C VAL A 28 1.24 7.45 13.45
N LYS A 29 0.54 8.56 13.76
CA LYS A 29 -0.01 8.80 15.10
C LYS A 29 -0.95 7.70 15.58
N ALA A 30 -1.59 6.95 14.67
CA ALA A 30 -2.45 5.84 15.03
C ALA A 30 -1.68 4.71 15.74
N MET A 31 -0.37 4.53 15.46
CA MET A 31 0.43 3.49 16.10
C MET A 31 0.57 3.65 17.61
N TYR A 32 0.36 4.87 18.14
CA TYR A 32 0.40 5.14 19.58
C TYR A 32 -0.94 4.86 20.28
N LYS A 33 -1.97 4.44 19.53
CA LYS A 33 -3.27 4.04 20.08
C LYS A 33 -3.25 2.55 20.42
N LYS A 34 -4.17 2.13 21.28
CA LYS A 34 -4.42 0.70 21.53
C LYS A 34 -5.18 0.12 20.33
N LEU A 35 -4.44 -0.45 19.38
CA LEU A 35 -4.99 -1.09 18.18
C LEU A 35 -5.26 -2.58 18.43
N THR A 36 -6.28 -3.11 17.78
CA THR A 36 -6.57 -4.53 17.76
C THR A 36 -5.55 -5.21 16.84
N PRO A 37 -4.90 -6.31 17.28
CA PRO A 37 -3.97 -7.05 16.43
C PRO A 37 -4.66 -7.57 15.16
N CYS A 38 -4.00 -7.40 14.02
CA CYS A 38 -4.41 -7.95 12.74
C CYS A 38 -3.26 -8.76 12.13
N ALA A 39 -3.62 -9.76 11.32
CA ALA A 39 -2.63 -10.54 10.56
C ALA A 39 -1.95 -9.72 9.47
N HIS A 40 -2.58 -8.64 9.02
CA HIS A 40 -2.03 -7.73 8.04
C HIS A 40 -2.16 -6.26 8.48
N ILE A 41 -1.09 -5.49 8.29
CA ILE A 41 -1.03 -4.06 8.54
C ILE A 41 -0.62 -3.36 7.24
N TYR A 42 -1.41 -2.41 6.79
CA TYR A 42 -1.19 -1.66 5.56
C TYR A 42 -0.90 -0.19 5.89
N PHE A 43 0.30 0.29 5.55
CA PHE A 43 0.65 1.70 5.67
C PHE A 43 0.37 2.43 4.35
N CYS A 44 -0.61 3.33 4.37
CA CYS A 44 -0.94 4.15 3.21
C CYS A 44 0.14 5.20 2.96
N SER A 45 0.19 5.73 1.74
CA SER A 45 1.22 6.69 1.30
C SER A 45 1.36 7.94 2.20
N PRO A 46 0.31 8.52 2.83
CA PRO A 46 0.50 9.61 3.78
C PRO A 46 1.25 9.19 5.05
N ALA A 47 0.98 7.99 5.58
CA ALA A 47 1.72 7.44 6.72
C ALA A 47 3.17 7.17 6.33
N THR A 48 3.40 6.58 5.16
CA THR A 48 4.75 6.31 4.65
C THR A 48 5.55 7.61 4.48
N LYS A 49 4.94 8.71 4.02
CA LYS A 49 5.59 10.03 3.97
C LYS A 49 6.04 10.51 5.36
N GLN A 50 5.22 10.29 6.39
CA GLN A 50 5.56 10.63 7.77
C GLN A 50 6.70 9.74 8.30
N LEU A 51 6.69 8.44 8.00
CA LEU A 51 7.77 7.51 8.38
C LEU A 51 9.11 7.92 7.76
N ILE A 52 9.11 8.32 6.48
CA ILE A 52 10.31 8.84 5.81
C ILE A 52 10.82 10.09 6.52
N LYS A 53 9.94 11.03 6.87
CA LYS A 53 10.30 12.29 7.52
C LYS A 53 10.84 12.09 8.94
N ASN A 54 10.20 11.22 9.73
CA ASN A 54 10.51 11.01 11.14
C ASN A 54 11.57 9.91 11.36
N GLN A 55 11.94 9.18 10.30
CA GLN A 55 12.88 8.06 10.33
C GLN A 55 12.54 6.95 11.35
N SER A 56 11.26 6.81 11.70
CA SER A 56 10.79 5.87 12.73
C SER A 56 10.50 4.48 12.14
N TRP A 57 11.53 3.83 11.59
CA TRP A 57 11.39 2.53 10.90
C TRP A 57 11.56 1.32 11.81
N ASP A 58 12.19 1.47 12.97
CA ASP A 58 12.45 0.35 13.90
C ASP A 58 11.15 -0.25 14.45
N SER A 59 10.15 0.58 14.72
CA SER A 59 8.82 0.15 15.14
C SER A 59 8.13 -0.67 14.05
N ILE A 60 8.27 -0.26 12.79
CA ILE A 60 7.73 -0.99 11.63
C ILE A 60 8.44 -2.34 11.49
N PHE A 61 9.75 -2.36 11.62
CA PHE A 61 10.53 -3.59 11.56
C PHE A 61 10.11 -4.59 12.64
N ALA A 62 9.86 -4.10 13.86
CA ALA A 62 9.40 -4.93 14.98
C ALA A 62 7.97 -5.48 14.78
N MET A 63 7.12 -4.80 14.00
CA MET A 63 5.77 -5.28 13.66
C MET A 63 5.78 -6.42 12.64
N ILE A 64 6.84 -6.54 11.84
CA ILE A 64 6.96 -7.61 10.85
C ILE A 64 7.38 -8.90 11.57
N THR A 65 6.45 -9.84 11.66
CA THR A 65 6.65 -11.14 12.32
C THR A 65 6.14 -12.27 11.42
N ASP A 66 6.35 -13.53 11.83
CA ASP A 66 5.87 -14.69 11.06
C ASP A 66 4.33 -14.75 10.97
N THR A 67 3.63 -14.02 11.85
CA THR A 67 2.16 -13.98 11.92
C THR A 67 1.56 -12.64 11.49
N THR A 68 2.40 -11.62 11.26
CA THR A 68 1.95 -10.27 10.92
C THR A 68 2.70 -9.77 9.70
N PHE A 69 1.97 -9.68 8.60
CA PHE A 69 2.46 -9.12 7.34
C PHE A 69 2.29 -7.61 7.34
N VAL A 70 3.23 -6.92 6.70
CA VAL A 70 3.16 -5.46 6.54
C VAL A 70 3.24 -5.11 5.06
N THR A 71 2.28 -4.31 4.59
CA THR A 71 2.32 -3.66 3.28
C THR A 71 2.67 -2.18 3.46
N ILE A 72 3.61 -1.67 2.67
CA ILE A 72 3.98 -0.26 2.60
C ILE A 72 3.60 0.28 1.23
N GLU A 73 2.62 1.17 1.20
CA GLU A 73 2.25 1.93 0.01
C GLU A 73 3.23 3.09 -0.20
N VAL A 74 3.76 3.20 -1.42
CA VAL A 74 4.72 4.23 -1.83
C VAL A 74 4.28 4.86 -3.15
N THR A 75 4.49 6.16 -3.29
CA THR A 75 4.42 6.83 -4.59
C THR A 75 5.82 6.92 -5.22
N PRO A 76 5.94 7.24 -6.52
CA PRO A 76 7.24 7.46 -7.15
C PRO A 76 8.15 8.40 -6.35
N GLY A 77 9.40 8.00 -6.20
CA GLY A 77 10.40 8.75 -5.42
C GLY A 77 10.45 8.44 -3.93
N MET A 78 9.41 7.87 -3.31
CA MET A 78 9.42 7.53 -1.87
C MET A 78 10.25 6.29 -1.56
N LEU A 79 10.20 5.26 -2.42
CA LEU A 79 10.82 3.96 -2.16
C LEU A 79 12.33 4.03 -1.91
N LYS A 80 13.03 5.00 -2.51
CA LYS A 80 14.48 5.20 -2.31
C LYS A 80 14.85 5.62 -0.87
N HIS A 81 13.88 6.15 -0.13
CA HIS A 81 14.05 6.58 1.26
C HIS A 81 13.60 5.52 2.27
N VAL A 82 13.00 4.42 1.81
CA VAL A 82 12.61 3.30 2.67
C VAL A 82 13.85 2.43 2.94
N PRO A 83 14.17 2.12 4.21
CA PRO A 83 15.34 1.31 4.53
C PRO A 83 15.37 -0.03 3.79
N PRO A 84 16.54 -0.49 3.31
CA PRO A 84 16.65 -1.77 2.59
C PRO A 84 16.04 -2.95 3.37
N MET A 85 16.22 -3.00 4.68
CA MET A 85 15.67 -4.07 5.54
C MET A 85 14.13 -4.13 5.49
N ILE A 86 13.47 -2.97 5.47
CA ILE A 86 12.01 -2.90 5.32
C ILE A 86 11.61 -3.32 3.90
N ARG A 87 12.32 -2.86 2.87
CA ARG A 87 12.04 -3.23 1.47
C ARG A 87 12.15 -4.73 1.20
N ILE A 88 12.99 -5.44 1.94
CA ILE A 88 13.16 -6.90 1.81
C ILE A 88 12.03 -7.66 2.51
N ARG A 89 11.58 -7.19 3.68
CA ARG A 89 10.66 -7.94 4.55
C ARG A 89 9.18 -7.55 4.38
N ALA A 90 8.90 -6.30 4.04
CA ALA A 90 7.55 -5.81 3.82
C ALA A 90 7.14 -6.04 2.36
N HIS A 91 5.84 -6.19 2.13
CA HIS A 91 5.27 -6.08 0.81
C HIS A 91 5.22 -4.60 0.40
N ILE A 92 5.71 -4.26 -0.80
CA ILE A 92 5.73 -2.89 -1.29
C ILE A 92 4.66 -2.73 -2.35
N LEU A 93 3.72 -1.80 -2.14
CA LEU A 93 2.74 -1.41 -3.15
C LEU A 93 3.14 -0.07 -3.76
N LEU A 94 3.61 -0.08 -5.00
CA LEU A 94 3.90 1.14 -5.74
C LEU A 94 2.61 1.69 -6.35
N MET A 95 2.12 2.80 -5.81
CA MET A 95 0.93 3.47 -6.29
C MET A 95 1.29 4.55 -7.31
N LEU A 96 0.72 4.45 -8.51
CA LEU A 96 0.88 5.41 -9.60
C LEU A 96 -0.44 6.16 -9.81
N ASP A 97 -0.44 7.46 -9.51
CA ASP A 97 -1.57 8.32 -9.82
C ASP A 97 -1.51 8.69 -11.33
N CYS A 98 -2.44 8.15 -12.12
CA CYS A 98 -2.51 8.38 -13.56
C CYS A 98 -3.97 8.42 -14.01
N GLU A 99 -4.51 9.62 -14.23
CA GLU A 99 -5.93 9.81 -14.62
C GLU A 99 -6.24 9.18 -15.98
N ASP A 100 -5.27 9.18 -16.91
CA ASP A 100 -5.41 8.58 -18.24
C ASP A 100 -5.69 7.07 -18.19
N ALA A 101 -5.31 6.39 -17.09
CA ALA A 101 -5.58 4.97 -16.92
C ALA A 101 -7.10 4.65 -16.94
N ALA A 102 -7.95 5.62 -16.56
CA ALA A 102 -9.40 5.46 -16.59
C ALA A 102 -9.99 5.46 -18.01
N LEU A 103 -9.24 5.93 -19.01
CA LEU A 103 -9.68 6.00 -20.42
C LEU A 103 -9.31 4.76 -21.23
N LEU A 104 -8.51 3.86 -20.66
CA LEU A 104 -8.03 2.66 -21.33
C LEU A 104 -9.16 1.61 -21.46
N LYS A 105 -9.26 0.98 -22.63
CA LYS A 105 -10.08 -0.20 -22.84
C LYS A 105 -9.41 -1.42 -22.22
N GLN A 106 -10.18 -2.48 -21.98
CA GLN A 106 -9.66 -3.76 -21.46
C GLN A 106 -8.57 -4.40 -22.34
N THR A 107 -8.59 -4.09 -23.64
CA THR A 107 -7.59 -4.52 -24.63
C THR A 107 -6.35 -3.63 -24.67
N ASP A 108 -6.39 -2.45 -24.06
CA ASP A 108 -5.27 -1.52 -24.03
C ASP A 108 -4.28 -1.95 -22.93
N SER A 109 -3.10 -1.31 -22.86
CA SER A 109 -2.00 -1.73 -21.99
C SER A 109 -1.38 -0.59 -21.19
N ILE A 110 -0.87 -0.92 -20.01
CA ILE A 110 -0.07 -0.03 -19.16
C ILE A 110 1.38 -0.51 -19.18
N LYS A 111 2.32 0.44 -19.31
CA LYS A 111 3.75 0.19 -19.22
C LYS A 111 4.38 1.06 -18.14
N VAL A 112 5.29 0.48 -17.35
CA VAL A 112 6.10 1.17 -16.35
C VAL A 112 7.56 1.08 -16.78
N VAL A 113 8.12 2.20 -17.22
CA VAL A 113 9.50 2.30 -17.71
C VAL A 113 10.41 2.74 -16.56
N TYR A 114 11.47 1.99 -16.27
CA TYR A 114 12.41 2.31 -15.18
C TYR A 114 13.87 2.47 -15.63
N ALA A 115 14.22 2.03 -16.84
CA ALA A 115 15.48 2.36 -17.51
C ALA A 115 15.31 2.22 -19.03
N ASP A 116 16.33 2.62 -19.80
CA ASP A 116 16.36 2.42 -21.24
C ASP A 116 16.13 0.94 -21.58
N TYR A 117 15.16 0.69 -22.47
CA TYR A 117 14.72 -0.65 -22.87
C TYR A 117 14.30 -1.58 -21.73
N SER A 118 14.08 -1.06 -20.52
CA SER A 118 13.75 -1.84 -19.33
C SER A 118 12.41 -1.37 -18.75
N LEU A 119 11.40 -2.22 -18.88
CA LEU A 119 10.02 -1.91 -18.49
C LEU A 119 9.26 -3.15 -18.02
N TYR A 120 8.19 -2.90 -17.27
CA TYR A 120 7.11 -3.86 -17.06
C TYR A 120 5.90 -3.44 -17.90
N CYS A 121 5.21 -4.40 -18.51
CA CYS A 121 4.03 -4.15 -19.32
C CYS A 121 2.95 -5.17 -18.98
N THR A 122 1.71 -4.72 -18.88
CA THR A 122 0.53 -5.59 -18.76
C THR A 122 -0.66 -4.96 -19.48
N THR A 123 -1.58 -5.79 -19.92
CA THR A 123 -2.88 -5.37 -20.45
C THR A 123 -3.85 -5.09 -19.31
N VAL A 124 -4.80 -4.17 -19.51
CA VAL A 124 -5.77 -3.79 -18.47
C VAL A 124 -6.60 -4.98 -18.00
N HIS A 125 -7.01 -5.89 -18.91
CA HIS A 125 -7.78 -7.09 -18.54
C HIS A 125 -7.04 -8.06 -17.59
N ASN A 126 -5.70 -8.00 -17.53
CA ASN A 126 -4.91 -8.85 -16.63
C ASN A 126 -4.68 -8.20 -15.26
N MET A 127 -5.13 -6.97 -15.06
CA MET A 127 -4.96 -6.23 -13.81
C MET A 127 -6.12 -6.50 -12.86
N GLN A 128 -5.82 -6.47 -11.56
CA GLN A 128 -6.87 -6.42 -10.53
C GLN A 128 -7.57 -5.07 -10.63
N GLN A 129 -8.90 -5.08 -10.83
CA GLN A 129 -9.71 -3.88 -10.82
C GLN A 129 -10.40 -3.74 -9.46
N VAL A 130 -10.22 -2.58 -8.84
CA VAL A 130 -10.79 -2.26 -7.52
C VAL A 130 -11.79 -1.12 -7.70
N THR A 131 -12.96 -1.26 -7.10
CA THR A 131 -14.02 -0.26 -7.16
C THR A 131 -14.41 0.23 -5.76
N PRO A 132 -14.99 1.43 -5.61
CA PRO A 132 -15.37 1.94 -4.30
C PRO A 132 -16.32 1.02 -3.51
N ASP A 133 -17.17 0.24 -4.19
CA ASP A 133 -18.08 -0.71 -3.54
C ASP A 133 -17.35 -1.80 -2.77
N MET A 134 -16.12 -2.15 -3.15
CA MET A 134 -15.32 -3.16 -2.45
C MET A 134 -14.89 -2.70 -1.06
N TYR A 135 -14.85 -1.39 -0.79
CA TYR A 135 -14.51 -0.79 0.50
C TYR A 135 -15.70 -0.62 1.45
N LYS A 136 -16.91 -1.06 1.06
CA LYS A 136 -18.14 -0.81 1.85
C LYS A 136 -18.16 -1.47 3.24
N PHE A 137 -17.28 -2.44 3.48
CA PHE A 137 -17.20 -3.18 4.74
C PHE A 137 -16.14 -2.63 5.71
N ASP A 138 -15.48 -1.51 5.36
CA ASP A 138 -14.51 -0.86 6.23
C ASP A 138 -15.14 -0.36 7.53
N ARG A 139 -14.50 -0.67 8.66
CA ARG A 139 -14.98 -0.45 10.04
C ARG A 139 -13.95 0.28 10.91
N GLN A 140 -14.40 0.79 12.06
CA GLN A 140 -13.56 1.47 13.06
C GLN A 140 -13.23 0.55 14.23
#